data_AF-A0A2E8Y511-F1
#
_entry.id   AF-A0A2E8Y511-F1
#
_cell.length_a   1.000
_cell.length_b   1.000
_cell.length_c   1.000
_cell.angle_alpha   90.00
_cell.angle_beta   90.00
_cell.angle_gamma   90.00
#
_symmetry.space_group_name_H-M   'P 1'
#
loop_
_entity.id
_entity.type
_entity.pdbx_description
1 polymer ?
#
loop_
_entity_poly.entity_id
_entity_poly.type
_entity_poly.pdbx_seq_one_letter_code
_entity_poly.pdbx_strand_id
1 'polypeptide(L)'
;MLEQRKTGEKMLRGIPASQGVSRSRVVVLDRTRINPAKWGIVEADRAKQEERLKASLADTRSQIVAMQDRLREAMGAKEALIFDSHLLVLEDPMLLEEVSRFIREDLVSAEYAFYQASEKYA
;
A
#
# COMPACT_ATOMS: atom_id res chain seq x y z
N MET A 1 26.48 22.96 -33.35
CA MET A 1 26.60 23.34 -31.93
C MET A 1 25.29 24.02 -31.53
N LEU A 2 24.46 23.37 -30.71
CA LEU A 2 23.23 23.99 -30.20
C LEU A 2 23.56 24.70 -28.89
N GLU A 3 23.53 26.03 -28.94
CA GLU A 3 23.69 26.93 -27.79
C GLU A 3 22.79 26.52 -26.63
N GLN A 4 23.38 26.38 -25.46
CA GLN A 4 22.65 26.17 -24.22
C GLN A 4 21.88 27.44 -23.87
N ARG A 5 20.58 27.47 -24.18
CA ARG A 5 19.66 28.45 -23.60
C ARG A 5 19.59 28.21 -22.08
N LYS A 6 19.98 29.21 -21.28
CA LYS A 6 19.80 29.22 -19.81
C LYS A 6 18.33 29.53 -19.46
N THR A 7 17.43 28.63 -19.83
CA THR A 7 15.96 28.73 -19.61
C THR A 7 15.50 28.08 -18.31
N GLY A 8 16.42 27.55 -17.49
CA GLY A 8 16.08 26.72 -16.33
C GLY A 8 15.58 25.31 -16.71
N GLU A 9 15.65 24.97 -18.00
CA GLU A 9 15.27 23.67 -18.53
C GLU A 9 16.29 22.59 -18.10
N LYS A 10 15.78 21.47 -17.57
CA LYS A 10 16.58 20.29 -17.22
C LYS A 10 16.27 19.15 -18.17
N MET A 11 17.31 18.55 -18.76
CA MET A 11 17.19 17.33 -19.56
C MET A 11 17.50 16.12 -18.69
N LEU A 12 16.53 15.22 -18.52
CA LEU A 12 16.67 13.97 -17.78
C LEU A 12 16.75 12.79 -18.77
N ARG A 13 17.64 11.83 -18.52
CA ARG A 13 17.81 10.61 -19.32
C ARG A 13 17.47 9.40 -18.46
N GLY A 14 16.76 8.42 -19.03
CA GLY A 14 16.36 7.18 -18.36
C GLY A 14 16.25 6.01 -19.34
N ILE A 15 15.79 4.87 -18.85
CA ILE A 15 15.56 3.66 -19.67
C ILE A 15 14.15 3.77 -20.30
N PRO A 16 14.01 3.71 -21.64
CA PRO A 16 12.70 3.81 -22.28
C PRO A 16 11.87 2.54 -22.04
N ALA A 17 10.69 2.68 -21.43
CA ALA A 17 9.78 1.55 -21.16
C ALA A 17 8.70 1.37 -22.25
N SER A 18 8.29 2.46 -22.92
CA SER A 18 7.31 2.46 -24.01
C SER A 18 7.61 3.59 -25.00
N GLN A 19 7.25 3.41 -26.27
CA GLN A 19 7.49 4.39 -27.33
C GLN A 19 6.45 5.51 -27.30
N GLY A 20 6.88 6.75 -27.59
CA GLY A 20 5.99 7.90 -27.73
C GLY A 20 6.62 9.23 -27.29
N VAL A 21 5.94 10.34 -27.58
CA VAL A 21 6.29 11.69 -27.11
C VAL A 21 5.06 12.29 -26.43
N SER A 22 5.22 12.86 -25.24
CA SER A 22 4.12 13.47 -24.46
C SER A 22 4.49 14.86 -23.97
N ARG A 23 3.52 15.78 -23.98
CA ARG A 23 3.61 17.12 -23.40
C ARG A 23 2.40 17.32 -22.49
N SER A 24 2.61 17.23 -21.18
CA SER A 24 1.53 17.27 -20.18
C SER A 24 2.01 17.93 -18.89
N ARG A 25 1.08 18.18 -17.95
CA ARG A 25 1.43 18.65 -16.61
C ARG A 25 2.07 17.52 -15.82
N VAL A 26 3.14 17.84 -15.09
CA VAL A 26 3.78 16.89 -14.19
C VAL A 26 2.94 16.77 -12.92
N VAL A 27 2.57 15.54 -12.56
CA VAL A 27 2.00 15.21 -11.26
C VAL A 27 3.06 14.44 -10.47
N VAL A 28 3.49 15.01 -9.35
CA VAL A 28 4.44 14.36 -8.45
C VAL A 28 3.65 13.58 -7.42
N LEU A 29 3.83 12.26 -7.41
CA LEU A 29 3.22 11.38 -6.41
C LEU A 29 4.10 11.38 -5.15
N ASP A 30 3.51 11.75 -4.02
CA ASP A 30 4.15 11.53 -2.72
C ASP A 30 4.21 10.02 -2.45
N ARG A 31 5.41 9.53 -2.12
CA ARG A 31 5.68 8.12 -1.82
C ARG A 31 6.16 7.93 -0.38
N THR A 32 5.88 8.90 0.49
CA THR A 32 6.26 8.84 1.90
C THR A 32 5.65 7.58 2.52
N ARG A 33 6.51 6.73 3.11
CA ARG A 33 6.04 5.55 3.85
C ARG A 33 5.30 6.02 5.09
N ILE A 34 4.15 5.40 5.36
CA ILE A 34 3.43 5.60 6.61
C ILE A 34 4.23 4.91 7.71
N ASN A 35 4.74 5.70 8.65
CA ASN A 35 5.39 5.20 9.87
C ASN A 35 4.52 5.57 11.07
N PRO A 36 3.61 4.68 11.52
CA PRO A 36 2.73 4.98 12.63
C PRO A 36 3.52 5.12 13.93
N ALA A 37 3.15 6.11 14.75
CA ALA A 37 3.73 6.25 16.08
C ALA A 37 3.38 5.04 16.95
N LYS A 38 4.33 4.59 17.79
CA LYS A 38 4.04 3.58 18.80
C LYS A 38 3.12 4.19 19.86
N TRP A 39 1.86 3.79 19.85
CA TRP A 39 0.89 4.16 20.89
C TRP A 39 0.46 2.94 21.68
N GLY A 40 0.62 3.05 23.00
CA GLY A 40 0.13 2.05 23.94
C GLY A 40 -1.38 2.15 24.12
N ILE A 41 -2.02 1.01 24.34
CA ILE A 41 -3.45 0.89 24.69
C ILE A 41 -3.59 0.27 26.08
N VAL A 42 -4.77 0.38 26.68
CA VAL A 42 -5.12 -0.39 27.88
C VAL A 42 -5.73 -1.73 27.50
N GLU A 43 -5.72 -2.69 28.42
CA GLU A 43 -6.23 -4.05 28.17
C GLU A 43 -7.70 -4.08 27.78
N ALA A 44 -8.51 -3.16 28.33
CA ALA A 44 -9.91 -2.99 27.99
C ALA A 44 -10.14 -2.59 26.52
N ASP A 45 -9.14 -2.00 25.87
CA ASP A 45 -9.21 -1.55 24.47
C ASP A 45 -8.78 -2.63 23.46
N ARG A 46 -8.26 -3.78 23.90
CA ARG A 46 -7.79 -4.87 23.01
C ARG A 46 -8.84 -5.25 21.96
N ALA A 47 -10.06 -5.56 22.41
CA ALA A 47 -11.15 -5.95 21.53
C ALA A 47 -11.52 -4.86 20.51
N LYS A 48 -11.46 -3.58 20.93
CA LYS A 48 -11.71 -2.43 20.05
C LYS A 48 -10.63 -2.32 18.97
N GLN A 49 -9.36 -2.55 19.29
CA GLN A 49 -8.29 -2.53 18.29
C GLN A 49 -8.39 -3.68 17.30
N GLU A 50 -8.72 -4.88 17.77
CA GLU A 50 -8.97 -6.03 16.89
C GLU A 50 -10.14 -5.78 15.93
N GLU A 51 -11.22 -5.16 16.41
CA GLU A 51 -12.37 -4.82 15.57
C GLU A 51 -12.02 -3.75 14.53
N ARG A 52 -11.25 -2.72 14.92
CA ARG A 52 -10.74 -1.71 13.98
C ARG A 52 -9.88 -2.34 12.88
N LEU A 53 -9.04 -3.31 13.23
CA LEU A 53 -8.21 -4.04 12.27
C LEU A 53 -9.10 -4.82 11.29
N LYS A 54 -10.06 -5.60 11.80
CA LYS A 54 -10.99 -6.39 10.97
C LYS A 54 -11.78 -5.52 10.00
N ALA A 55 -12.33 -4.40 10.48
CA ALA A 55 -13.03 -3.45 9.64
C ALA A 55 -12.13 -2.90 8.52
N SER A 56 -10.89 -2.51 8.85
CA SER A 56 -9.94 -1.99 7.87
C SER A 56 -9.53 -3.03 6.82
N LEU A 57 -9.40 -4.30 7.21
CA LEU A 57 -9.13 -5.41 6.30
C LEU A 57 -10.31 -5.67 5.36
N ALA A 58 -11.54 -5.60 5.87
CA ALA A 58 -12.76 -5.75 5.06
C ALA A 58 -12.91 -4.61 4.04
N ASP A 59 -12.64 -3.36 4.45
CA ASP A 59 -12.64 -2.20 3.56
C ASP A 59 -11.58 -2.33 2.47
N THR A 60 -10.37 -2.74 2.85
CA THR A 60 -9.24 -2.92 1.92
C THR A 60 -9.52 -4.04 0.92
N ARG A 61 -10.07 -5.17 1.37
CA ARG A 61 -10.52 -6.27 0.50
C ARG A 61 -11.51 -5.76 -0.55
N SER A 62 -12.52 -5.00 -0.11
CA SER A 62 -13.55 -4.45 -1.01
C SER A 62 -12.95 -3.51 -2.06
N GLN A 63 -11.98 -2.69 -1.66
CA GLN A 63 -11.24 -1.81 -2.58
C GLN A 63 -10.41 -2.59 -3.59
N ILE A 64 -9.71 -3.65 -3.18
CA ILE A 64 -8.91 -4.49 -4.08
C ILE A 64 -9.80 -5.19 -5.11
N VAL A 65 -10.94 -5.75 -4.68
CA VAL A 65 -11.90 -6.39 -5.60
C VAL A 65 -12.46 -5.38 -6.61
N ALA A 66 -12.83 -4.18 -6.16
CA ALA A 66 -13.31 -3.13 -7.06
C ALA A 66 -12.24 -2.69 -8.09
N MET A 67 -10.97 -2.64 -7.68
CA MET A 67 -9.86 -2.37 -8.61
C MET A 67 -9.63 -3.52 -9.59
N GLN A 68 -9.76 -4.77 -9.13
CA GLN A 68 -9.66 -5.96 -9.97
C GLN A 68 -10.73 -5.97 -11.06
N ASP A 69 -11.99 -5.69 -10.71
CA ASP A 69 -13.11 -5.65 -11.65
C ASP A 69 -12.92 -4.56 -12.69
N ARG A 70 -12.52 -3.36 -12.26
CA ARG A 70 -12.20 -2.25 -13.17
C ARG A 70 -11.07 -2.60 -14.14
N LEU A 71 -10.03 -3.30 -13.67
CA LEU A 71 -8.93 -3.71 -14.53
C LEU A 71 -9.36 -4.81 -15.51
N ARG A 72 -10.20 -5.75 -15.05
CA ARG A 72 -10.76 -6.83 -15.87
C ARG A 72 -11.56 -6.26 -17.05
N GLU A 73 -12.37 -5.23 -16.80
CA GLU A 73 -13.14 -4.52 -17.83
C GLU A 73 -12.24 -3.75 -18.81
N ALA A 74 -11.20 -3.08 -18.30
CA ALA A 74 -10.36 -2.21 -19.11
C ALA A 74 -9.28 -2.94 -19.94
N MET A 75 -8.72 -4.02 -19.41
CA MET A 75 -7.51 -4.67 -19.96
C MET A 75 -7.65 -6.18 -20.16
N GLY A 76 -8.70 -6.81 -19.62
CA GLY A 76 -8.93 -8.25 -19.72
C GLY A 76 -8.67 -9.01 -18.41
N ALA A 77 -9.15 -10.26 -18.36
CA ALA A 77 -9.10 -11.07 -17.16
C ALA A 77 -7.68 -11.50 -16.75
N LYS A 78 -6.77 -11.65 -17.70
CA LYS A 78 -5.40 -12.11 -17.43
C LYS A 78 -4.61 -11.08 -16.64
N GLU A 79 -4.77 -9.81 -16.99
CA GLU A 79 -4.11 -8.67 -16.36
C GLU A 79 -4.64 -8.44 -14.94
N ALA A 80 -5.90 -8.80 -14.68
CA ALA A 80 -6.54 -8.68 -13.36
C ALA A 80 -6.14 -9.78 -12.35
N LEU A 81 -5.55 -10.90 -12.80
CA LEU A 81 -5.13 -12.02 -11.94
C LEU A 81 -4.09 -11.60 -10.90
N ILE A 82 -3.34 -10.52 -11.14
CA ILE A 82 -2.37 -10.01 -10.17
C ILE A 82 -3.03 -9.67 -8.82
N PHE A 83 -4.29 -9.26 -8.80
CA PHE A 83 -4.98 -8.92 -7.55
C PHE A 83 -5.35 -10.13 -6.69
N ASP A 84 -5.45 -11.33 -7.28
CA ASP A 84 -5.71 -12.54 -6.50
C ASP A 84 -4.58 -12.81 -5.52
N SER A 85 -3.32 -12.62 -5.95
CA SER A 85 -2.18 -12.76 -5.04
C SER A 85 -2.15 -11.67 -3.96
N HIS A 86 -2.63 -10.46 -4.26
CA HIS A 86 -2.71 -9.38 -3.28
C HIS A 86 -3.78 -9.67 -2.21
N LEU A 87 -4.90 -10.28 -2.60
CA LEU A 87 -5.91 -10.76 -1.65
C LEU A 87 -5.35 -11.88 -0.77
N LEU A 88 -4.59 -12.82 -1.33
CA LEU A 88 -3.94 -13.87 -0.54
C LEU A 88 -2.99 -13.31 0.52
N VAL A 89 -2.21 -12.28 0.19
CA VAL A 89 -1.32 -11.60 1.15
C VAL A 89 -2.10 -10.86 2.23
N LEU A 90 -3.22 -10.21 1.87
CA LEU A 90 -4.09 -9.51 2.84
C LEU A 90 -4.67 -10.47 3.89
N GLU A 91 -4.86 -11.73 3.51
CA GLU A 91 -5.53 -12.77 4.29
C GLU A 91 -4.56 -13.75 4.97
N ASP A 92 -3.26 -13.50 4.89
CA ASP A 92 -2.25 -14.41 5.44
C ASP A 92 -2.46 -14.60 6.95
N PRO A 93 -2.84 -15.81 7.40
CA PRO A 93 -3.12 -16.08 8.81
C PRO A 93 -1.89 -15.86 9.69
N MET A 94 -0.67 -16.11 9.18
CA MET A 94 0.56 -15.90 9.96
C MET A 94 0.77 -14.42 10.27
N LEU A 95 0.59 -13.55 9.27
CA LEU A 95 0.68 -12.11 9.44
C LEU A 95 -0.38 -11.62 10.44
N LEU A 96 -1.64 -12.04 10.25
CA LEU A 96 -2.75 -11.58 11.07
C LEU A 96 -2.67 -12.07 12.53
N GLU A 97 -2.19 -13.29 12.75
CA GLU A 97 -1.92 -13.82 14.08
C GLU A 97 -0.80 -13.02 14.78
N GLU A 98 0.27 -12.68 14.06
CA GLU A 98 1.36 -11.85 14.58
C GLU A 98 0.86 -10.44 14.96
N VAL A 99 0.00 -9.82 14.13
CA VAL A 99 -0.65 -8.53 14.46
C VAL A 99 -1.50 -8.66 15.72
N SER A 100 -2.31 -9.72 15.80
CA SER A 100 -3.17 -9.97 16.96
C SER A 100 -2.35 -10.18 18.24
N ARG A 101 -1.19 -10.83 18.15
CA ARG A 101 -0.27 -11.02 19.27
C ARG A 101 0.24 -9.67 19.78
N PHE A 102 0.69 -8.78 18.90
CA PHE A 102 1.14 -7.45 19.29
C PHE A 102 0.05 -6.63 19.99
N ILE A 103 -1.19 -6.71 19.54
CA ILE A 103 -2.31 -6.00 20.19
C ILE A 103 -2.58 -6.57 21.60
N ARG A 104 -2.52 -7.90 21.75
CA ARG A 104 -2.87 -8.57 23.02
C ARG A 104 -1.75 -8.50 24.06
N GLU A 105 -0.54 -8.81 23.65
CA GLU A 105 0.62 -8.98 24.55
C GLU A 105 1.37 -7.66 24.75
N ASP A 106 1.67 -6.94 23.67
CA ASP A 106 2.45 -5.70 23.73
C ASP A 106 1.59 -4.45 23.97
N LEU A 107 0.26 -4.61 23.96
CA LEU A 107 -0.71 -3.55 24.22
C LEU A 107 -0.43 -2.31 23.37
N VAL A 108 -0.34 -2.49 22.06
CA VAL A 108 -0.15 -1.40 21.08
C VAL A 108 -1.37 -1.23 20.17
N SER A 109 -1.47 -0.06 19.53
CA SER A 109 -2.52 0.22 18.56
C SER A 109 -2.44 -0.66 17.32
N ALA A 110 -3.59 -0.88 16.66
CA ALA A 110 -3.69 -1.76 15.49
C ALA A 110 -2.77 -1.33 14.33
N GLU A 111 -2.70 -0.02 14.05
CA GLU A 111 -1.83 0.51 13.00
C GLU A 111 -0.35 0.24 13.26
N TYR A 112 0.11 0.38 14.50
CA TYR A 112 1.50 0.10 14.87
C TYR A 112 1.78 -1.41 14.88
N ALA A 113 0.87 -2.21 15.41
CA ALA A 113 0.96 -3.67 15.39
C ALA A 113 1.10 -4.21 13.96
N PHE A 114 0.25 -3.74 13.04
CA PHE A 114 0.29 -4.13 11.65
C PHE A 114 1.60 -3.72 10.98
N TYR A 115 2.04 -2.48 11.21
CA TYR A 115 3.33 -1.99 10.71
C TYR A 115 4.50 -2.87 11.19
N GLN A 116 4.59 -3.13 12.50
CA GLN A 116 5.66 -3.97 13.07
C GLN A 116 5.63 -5.41 12.53
N ALA A 117 4.45 -6.00 12.36
CA ALA A 117 4.34 -7.33 11.78
C ALA A 117 4.77 -7.32 10.31
N SER A 118 4.35 -6.33 9.53
CA SER A 118 4.70 -6.23 8.10
C SER A 118 6.20 -6.05 7.86
N GLU A 119 6.90 -5.28 8.70
CA GLU A 119 8.36 -5.06 8.57
C GLU A 119 9.18 -6.32 8.83
N LYS A 120 8.63 -7.35 9.50
CA LYS A 120 9.31 -8.64 9.69
C LYS A 120 9.32 -9.51 8.43
N TYR A 121 8.39 -9.28 7.51
CA TYR A 121 8.19 -10.08 6.31
C TYR A 121 8.48 -9.31 5.01
N ALA A 122 8.92 -8.05 5.11
CA ALA A 122 9.28 -7.17 3.99
C ALA A 122 10.77 -7.29 3.63
#